data_AF-A0A9N9QRQ8-F1
#
_entry.id   AF-A0A9N9QRQ8-F1
#
_cell.length_a   1.000
_cell.length_b   1.000
_cell.length_c   1.000
_cell.angle_alpha   90.00
_cell.angle_beta   90.00
_cell.angle_gamma   90.00
#
_symmetry.space_group_name_H-M   'P 1'
#
loop_
_entity.id
_entity.type
_entity.pdbx_description
1 polymer ?
#
loop_
_entity_poly.entity_id
_entity_poly.type
_entity_poly.pdbx_seq_one_letter_code
_entity_poly.pdbx_strand_id
1 'polypeptide(L)'
;MERSEVYPHIASAAYPLATVMQTASVYLTMTVSLERYVAVCHPLRARSLCTYGRARIYVIVIVVFSFLYNIPRLWEGKIKSEWSPEYNTTIYCPVQSDFRDNEIYQTVYIHWLYLICMYLVPFLSLAVLNAHIYRQVSEVGH
;
A
#
# COMPACT_ATOMS: atom_id res chain seq x y z
N MET A 1 0.13 -34.97 -5.64
CA MET A 1 0.56 -34.34 -6.90
C MET A 1 -0.16 -33.02 -7.15
N GLU A 2 -1.45 -32.88 -6.84
CA GLU A 2 -2.22 -31.64 -7.10
C GLU A 2 -1.86 -30.40 -6.25
N ARG A 3 -1.31 -30.57 -5.04
CA ARG A 3 -1.00 -29.42 -4.15
C ARG A 3 0.32 -28.71 -4.43
N SER A 4 1.27 -29.39 -5.07
CA SER A 4 2.62 -28.86 -5.34
C SER A 4 2.66 -27.86 -6.51
N GLU A 5 1.69 -27.91 -7.42
CA GLU A 5 1.61 -26.99 -8.56
C GLU A 5 0.78 -25.74 -8.24
N VAL A 6 -0.29 -25.88 -7.47
CA VAL A 6 -1.24 -24.78 -7.20
C VAL A 6 -0.68 -23.73 -6.23
N TYR A 7 0.08 -24.16 -5.21
CA TYR A 7 0.67 -23.28 -4.20
C TYR A 7 1.52 -22.13 -4.76
N PRO A 8 2.49 -22.36 -5.67
CA PRO A 8 3.33 -21.29 -6.21
C PRO A 8 2.55 -20.28 -7.04
N HIS A 9 1.50 -20.70 -7.76
CA HIS A 9 0.65 -19.79 -8.51
C HIS A 9 -0.19 -18.88 -7.60
N ILE A 10 -0.81 -19.45 -6.56
CA ILE A 10 -1.58 -18.67 -5.58
C ILE A 10 -0.65 -17.72 -4.83
N ALA A 11 0.52 -18.18 -4.37
CA ALA A 11 1.48 -17.36 -3.66
C ALA A 11 1.98 -16.18 -4.52
N SER A 12 2.24 -16.44 -5.81
CA SER A 12 2.68 -15.41 -6.75
C SER A 12 1.63 -14.33 -7.01
N ALA A 13 0.33 -14.68 -6.96
CA ALA A 13 -0.75 -13.70 -7.09
C ALA A 13 -1.11 -13.01 -5.76
N ALA A 14 -1.00 -13.73 -4.65
CA ALA A 14 -1.31 -13.23 -3.32
C ALA A 14 -0.30 -12.18 -2.84
N TYR A 15 0.98 -12.34 -3.17
CA TYR A 15 2.02 -11.38 -2.78
C TYR A 15 1.76 -9.95 -3.27
N PRO A 16 1.59 -9.69 -4.59
CA PRO A 16 1.34 -8.34 -5.06
C PRO A 16 -0.03 -7.82 -4.61
N LEU A 17 -1.04 -8.68 -4.50
CA LEU A 17 -2.34 -8.29 -3.94
C LEU A 17 -2.20 -7.82 -2.48
N ALA A 18 -1.44 -8.54 -1.67
CA ALA A 18 -1.17 -8.15 -0.29
C ALA A 18 -0.46 -6.79 -0.21
N THR A 19 0.48 -6.51 -1.13
CA THR A 19 1.15 -5.19 -1.18
C THR A 19 0.21 -4.04 -1.56
N VAL A 20 -0.72 -4.28 -2.51
CA VAL A 20 -1.78 -3.30 -2.86
C VAL A 20 -2.68 -3.05 -1.66
N MET A 21 -3.14 -4.12 -0.99
CA MET A 21 -4.02 -4.03 0.18
C MET A 21 -3.34 -3.31 1.35
N GLN A 22 -2.05 -3.58 1.58
CA GLN A 22 -1.26 -2.87 2.58
C GLN A 22 -1.19 -1.37 2.27
N THR A 23 -0.90 -1.01 1.02
CA THR A 23 -0.88 0.39 0.54
C THR A 23 -2.21 1.07 0.78
N ALA A 24 -3.31 0.47 0.32
CA ALA A 24 -4.64 1.01 0.49
C ALA A 24 -4.98 1.22 1.98
N SER A 25 -4.66 0.26 2.84
CA SER A 25 -4.89 0.34 4.29
C SER A 25 -4.17 1.53 4.95
N VAL A 26 -2.90 1.77 4.57
CA VAL A 26 -2.11 2.89 5.10
C VAL A 26 -2.74 4.24 4.72
N TYR A 27 -3.08 4.44 3.45
CA TYR A 27 -3.66 5.70 2.98
C TYR A 27 -5.10 5.92 3.46
N LEU A 28 -5.89 4.84 3.61
CA LEU A 28 -7.22 4.92 4.24
C LEU A 28 -7.10 5.34 5.70
N THR A 29 -6.16 4.77 6.45
CA THR A 29 -5.91 5.13 7.85
C THR A 29 -5.49 6.60 7.99
N MET A 30 -4.60 7.06 7.11
CA MET A 30 -4.21 8.48 7.06
C MET A 30 -5.41 9.39 6.77
N THR A 31 -6.26 9.00 5.81
CA THR A 31 -7.47 9.77 5.44
C THR A 31 -8.46 9.85 6.59
N VAL A 32 -8.71 8.74 7.29
CA VAL A 32 -9.58 8.72 8.47
C VAL A 32 -9.03 9.62 9.58
N SER A 33 -7.72 9.62 9.80
CA SER A 33 -7.08 10.52 10.78
C SER A 33 -7.19 11.99 10.37
N LEU A 34 -7.07 12.30 9.08
CA LEU A 34 -7.32 13.64 8.54
C LEU A 34 -8.77 14.08 8.77
N GLU A 35 -9.75 13.21 8.49
CA GLU A 35 -11.16 13.50 8.73
C GLU A 35 -11.42 13.82 10.21
N ARG A 36 -10.85 13.04 11.14
CA ARG A 36 -10.94 13.30 12.59
C ARG A 36 -10.30 14.63 12.97
N TYR A 37 -9.11 14.91 12.45
CA TYR A 37 -8.42 16.19 12.70
C TYR A 37 -9.26 17.38 12.22
N VAL A 38 -9.82 17.31 11.00
CA VAL A 38 -10.67 18.37 10.46
C VAL A 38 -11.95 18.50 11.29
N ALA A 39 -12.56 17.39 11.73
CA ALA A 39 -13.74 17.40 12.59
C ALA A 39 -13.50 18.11 13.93
N VAL A 40 -12.35 17.89 14.55
CA VAL A 40 -12.01 18.48 15.85
C VAL A 40 -11.53 19.93 15.70
N CYS A 41 -10.54 20.17 14.85
CA CYS A 41 -9.86 21.47 14.77
C CYS A 41 -10.59 22.47 13.85
N HIS A 42 -11.40 22.00 12.89
CA HIS A 42 -12.06 22.83 11.88
C HIS A 42 -13.50 22.35 11.59
N PRO A 43 -14.40 22.37 12.59
CA PRO A 43 -15.76 21.81 12.48
C PRO A 43 -16.59 22.38 11.31
N LEU A 44 -16.37 23.65 10.95
CA LEU A 44 -17.02 24.29 9.80
C LEU A 44 -16.57 23.69 8.45
N ARG A 45 -15.29 23.30 8.33
CA ARG A 45 -14.77 22.60 7.14
C ARG A 45 -15.07 21.11 7.17
N ALA A 46 -15.22 20.51 8.35
CA ALA A 46 -15.61 19.11 8.49
C ALA A 46 -16.96 18.82 7.85
N ARG A 47 -17.92 19.76 7.98
CA ARG A 47 -19.24 19.62 7.35
C ARG A 47 -19.17 19.56 5.81
N SER A 48 -18.20 20.23 5.19
CA SER A 48 -18.02 20.23 3.74
C SER A 48 -17.08 19.13 3.22
N LEU A 49 -16.13 18.68 4.05
CA LEU A 49 -15.13 17.64 3.69
C LEU A 49 -15.60 16.22 4.03
N CYS A 50 -16.23 16.00 5.18
CA CYS A 50 -16.72 14.69 5.62
C CYS A 50 -18.11 14.33 5.02
N THR A 51 -18.41 14.80 3.81
CA THR A 51 -19.64 14.40 3.12
C THR A 51 -19.45 13.03 2.47
N TYR A 52 -20.41 12.11 2.65
CA TYR A 52 -20.35 10.73 2.12
C TYR A 52 -19.95 10.65 0.63
N GLY A 53 -20.43 11.59 -0.20
CA GLY A 53 -20.07 11.63 -1.62
C GLY A 53 -18.58 11.89 -1.88
N ARG A 54 -17.94 12.77 -1.10
CA ARG A 54 -16.51 13.08 -1.21
C ARG A 54 -15.65 11.99 -0.58
N ALA A 55 -16.06 11.46 0.56
CA ALA A 55 -15.41 10.31 1.20
C ALA A 55 -15.30 9.12 0.23
N ARG A 56 -16.38 8.82 -0.52
CA ARG A 56 -16.36 7.79 -1.56
C ARG A 56 -15.33 8.09 -2.66
N ILE A 57 -15.21 9.35 -3.10
CA ILE A 57 -14.20 9.74 -4.10
C ILE A 57 -12.79 9.53 -3.53
N TYR A 58 -12.53 9.92 -2.28
CA TYR A 58 -11.23 9.69 -1.64
C TYR A 58 -10.87 8.20 -1.60
N VAL A 59 -11.81 7.33 -1.20
CA VAL A 59 -11.61 5.88 -1.19
C VAL A 59 -11.29 5.36 -2.60
N ILE A 60 -12.04 5.78 -3.63
CA ILE A 60 -11.79 5.36 -5.02
C ILE A 60 -10.40 5.81 -5.47
N VAL A 61 -10.02 7.05 -5.20
CA VAL A 61 -8.70 7.60 -5.54
C VAL A 61 -7.60 6.81 -4.85
N ILE A 62 -7.75 6.48 -3.57
CA ILE A 62 -6.77 5.70 -2.80
C ILE A 62 -6.62 4.29 -3.38
N VAL A 63 -7.73 3.62 -3.71
CA VAL A 63 -7.70 2.28 -4.29
C VAL A 63 -7.01 2.33 -5.66
N VAL A 64 -7.40 3.25 -6.54
CA VAL A 64 -6.77 3.42 -7.86
C VAL A 64 -5.28 3.73 -7.73
N PHE A 65 -4.91 4.66 -6.85
CA PHE A 65 -3.51 4.98 -6.56
C PHE A 65 -2.73 3.76 -6.05
N SER A 66 -3.32 2.98 -5.13
CA SER A 66 -2.69 1.78 -4.57
C SER A 66 -2.46 0.72 -5.63
N PHE A 67 -3.38 0.54 -6.58
CA PHE A 67 -3.17 -0.33 -7.72
C PHE A 67 -2.06 0.22 -8.62
N LEU A 68 -2.16 1.46 -9.09
CA LEU A 68 -1.18 2.08 -10.00
C LEU A 68 0.25 2.03 -9.44
N TYR A 69 0.41 2.32 -8.15
CA TYR A 69 1.69 2.30 -7.47
C TYR A 69 2.32 0.90 -7.39
N ASN A 70 1.49 -0.14 -7.29
CA ASN A 70 1.93 -1.54 -7.22
C ASN A 70 1.88 -2.26 -8.59
N ILE A 71 1.41 -1.63 -9.68
CA ILE A 71 1.43 -2.20 -11.04
C ILE A 71 2.82 -2.70 -11.44
N PRO A 72 3.91 -1.95 -11.22
CA PRO A 72 5.22 -2.45 -11.63
C PRO A 72 5.65 -3.69 -10.86
N ARG A 73 5.19 -3.80 -9.60
CA ARG A 73 5.42 -4.95 -8.73
C ARG A 73 4.57 -6.16 -9.15
N LEU A 74 3.37 -5.93 -9.71
CA LEU A 74 2.52 -6.94 -10.34
C LEU A 74 3.16 -7.53 -11.60
N TRP A 75 3.88 -6.73 -12.40
CA TRP A 75 4.60 -7.19 -13.59
C TRP A 75 5.97 -7.83 -13.31
N GLU A 76 6.44 -7.76 -12.08
CA GLU A 76 7.75 -8.29 -11.70
C GLU A 76 7.74 -9.80 -11.38
N GLY A 77 6.56 -10.36 -11.05
CA GLY A 77 6.39 -11.77 -10.75
C GLY A 77 6.37 -12.64 -12.00
N LYS A 78 7.53 -13.16 -12.40
CA LYS A 78 7.60 -14.24 -13.39
C LYS A 78 7.73 -15.58 -12.67
N ILE A 79 6.99 -16.59 -13.11
CA ILE A 79 7.15 -17.96 -12.61
C ILE A 79 8.04 -18.68 -13.61
N LYS A 80 9.26 -19.09 -13.22
CA LYS A 80 10.08 -19.98 -14.03
C LYS A 80 9.86 -21.42 -13.59
N SER A 81 9.69 -22.30 -14.56
CA SER A 81 9.66 -23.75 -14.34
C SER A 81 11.10 -24.28 -14.39
N GLU A 82 11.59 -24.84 -13.29
CA GLU A 82 12.87 -25.55 -13.24
C GLU A 82 12.62 -27.05 -13.03
N TRP A 83 13.30 -27.88 -13.83
CA TRP A 83 13.22 -29.33 -13.66
C TRP A 83 14.10 -29.75 -12.48
N SER A 84 13.50 -30.37 -11.47
CA SER A 84 14.23 -30.88 -10.31
C SER A 84 14.60 -32.35 -10.53
N PRO A 85 15.92 -32.68 -10.63
CA PRO A 85 16.38 -34.05 -10.78
C PRO A 85 16.05 -34.92 -9.55
N GLU A 86 15.95 -34.29 -8.38
CA GLU A 86 15.74 -34.94 -7.08
C GLU A 86 14.32 -35.49 -6.91
N TYR A 87 13.33 -34.79 -7.47
CA TYR A 87 11.92 -35.16 -7.37
C TYR A 87 11.32 -35.64 -8.70
N ASN A 88 12.14 -35.71 -9.76
CA ASN A 88 11.74 -36.02 -11.14
C ASN A 88 10.48 -35.26 -11.59
N THR A 89 10.37 -34.00 -11.18
CA THR A 89 9.19 -33.16 -11.42
C THR A 89 9.60 -31.73 -11.74
N THR A 90 8.71 -31.00 -12.43
CA THR A 90 8.88 -29.58 -12.72
C THR A 90 8.41 -28.76 -11.53
N ILE A 91 9.29 -27.93 -10.97
CA ILE A 91 8.99 -27.03 -9.85
C ILE A 91 8.83 -25.61 -10.40
N TYR A 92 7.78 -24.93 -9.97
CA TYR A 92 7.51 -23.54 -10.33
C TYR A 92 8.12 -22.59 -9.29
N CYS A 93 9.23 -21.95 -9.63
CA CYS A 93 9.92 -21.00 -8.78
C CYS A 93 9.53 -19.56 -9.17
N PRO A 94 9.17 -18.69 -8.21
CA PRO A 94 9.01 -17.26 -8.47
C PRO A 94 10.39 -16.65 -8.75
N VAL A 95 10.61 -16.16 -9.97
CA VAL A 95 11.85 -15.53 -10.40
C VAL A 95 11.59 -14.07 -10.74
N GLN A 96 12.50 -13.18 -10.33
CA GLN A 96 12.42 -11.76 -10.63
C GLN A 96 12.61 -11.52 -12.13
N SER A 97 11.73 -10.72 -12.73
CA SER A 97 11.81 -10.35 -14.16
C SER A 97 13.05 -9.48 -14.45
N ASP A 98 13.65 -9.63 -15.64
CA ASP A 98 14.81 -8.85 -16.14
C ASP A 98 14.60 -7.32 -16.11
N PHE A 99 13.36 -6.86 -15.91
CA PHE A 99 13.02 -5.46 -15.71
C PHE A 99 13.61 -4.88 -14.40
N ARG A 100 13.93 -5.73 -13.43
CA ARG A 100 14.59 -5.38 -12.16
C ARG A 100 16.06 -4.98 -12.34
N ASP A 101 16.69 -5.35 -13.45
CA ASP A 101 18.14 -5.20 -13.66
C ASP A 101 18.57 -3.74 -13.94
N ASN A 102 17.60 -2.83 -14.05
CA ASN A 102 17.87 -1.41 -14.18
C ASN A 102 18.04 -0.79 -12.78
N GLU A 103 19.28 -0.72 -12.31
CA GLU A 103 19.65 -0.24 -10.96
C GLU A 103 19.08 1.13 -10.59
N ILE A 104 18.90 2.02 -11.59
CA ILE A 104 18.33 3.36 -11.40
C ILE A 104 16.84 3.26 -11.06
N TYR A 105 16.11 2.39 -11.77
CA TYR A 105 14.69 2.15 -11.51
C TYR A 105 14.49 1.51 -10.13
N GLN A 106 15.32 0.52 -9.79
CA GLN A 106 15.22 -0.17 -8.50
C GLN A 106 15.57 0.76 -7.32
N THR A 107 16.62 1.58 -7.45
CA THR A 107 17.02 2.50 -6.38
C THR A 107 16.00 3.64 -6.22
N VAL A 108 15.66 4.34 -7.30
CA VAL A 108 14.82 5.55 -7.20
C VAL A 108 13.34 5.21 -6.97
N TYR A 109 12.79 4.26 -7.75
CA TYR A 109 11.36 3.97 -7.69
C TYR A 109 11.02 2.99 -6.57
N ILE A 110 11.77 1.90 -6.43
CA ILE A 110 11.42 0.85 -5.45
C ILE A 110 11.87 1.22 -4.03
N HIS A 111 13.02 1.89 -3.85
CA HIS A 111 13.50 2.23 -2.51
C HIS A 111 13.08 3.63 -2.08
N TRP A 112 13.47 4.67 -2.83
CA TRP A 112 13.23 6.06 -2.40
C TRP A 112 11.76 6.46 -2.42
N LEU A 113 11.05 6.22 -3.53
CA LEU A 113 9.63 6.56 -3.63
C LEU A 113 8.80 5.75 -2.63
N TYR A 114 9.13 4.47 -2.40
CA TYR A 114 8.48 3.65 -1.39
C TYR A 114 8.74 4.14 0.03
N LEU A 115 9.98 4.45 0.38
CA LEU A 115 10.29 5.01 1.70
C LEU A 115 9.52 6.31 1.94
N ILE A 116 9.54 7.21 0.97
CA ILE A 116 8.93 8.53 1.14
C ILE A 116 7.41 8.41 1.16
N CYS A 117 6.80 7.80 0.15
CA CYS A 117 5.35 7.77 0.00
C CYS A 117 4.67 6.81 0.99
N MET A 118 5.26 5.66 1.30
CA MET A 118 4.63 4.63 2.14
C MET A 118 5.04 4.68 3.62
N TYR A 119 6.18 5.28 3.97
CA TYR A 119 6.57 5.43 5.37
C TYR A 119 6.58 6.88 5.82
N LEU A 120 7.38 7.73 5.16
CA LEU A 120 7.63 9.07 5.66
C LEU A 120 6.37 9.94 5.67
N VAL A 121 5.66 10.01 4.54
CA VAL A 121 4.42 10.79 4.39
C VAL A 121 3.33 10.33 5.35
N PRO A 122 2.91 9.05 5.39
CA PRO A 122 1.84 8.61 6.28
C PRO A 122 2.24 8.70 7.76
N PHE A 123 3.50 8.43 8.11
CA PHE A 123 3.93 8.52 9.51
C PHE A 123 4.00 9.96 10.01
N LEU A 124 4.61 10.86 9.24
CA LEU A 124 4.68 12.27 9.61
C LEU A 124 3.30 12.91 9.66
N SER A 125 2.44 12.61 8.70
CA SER A 125 1.06 13.11 8.72
C SER A 125 0.29 12.57 9.91
N LEU A 126 0.33 11.28 10.21
CA LEU A 126 -0.30 10.74 11.42
C LEU A 126 0.25 11.38 12.70
N ALA A 127 1.56 11.55 12.83
CA ALA A 127 2.18 12.17 13.99
C ALA A 127 1.73 13.63 14.18
N VAL A 128 1.76 14.42 13.11
CA VAL A 128 1.33 15.83 13.13
C VAL A 128 -0.16 15.94 13.46
N LEU A 129 -1.01 15.15 12.81
CA LEU A 129 -2.47 15.19 13.02
C LEU A 129 -2.83 14.79 14.45
N ASN A 130 -2.24 13.69 14.96
CA ASN A 130 -2.47 13.25 16.32
C ASN A 130 -1.95 14.26 17.35
N ALA A 131 -0.80 14.89 17.11
CA ALA A 131 -0.28 15.94 17.97
C ALA A 131 -1.21 17.15 18.04
N HIS A 132 -1.77 17.60 16.91
CA HIS A 132 -2.72 18.71 16.90
C HIS A 132 -4.05 18.36 17.59
N ILE A 133 -4.59 17.16 17.34
CA ILE A 133 -5.81 16.69 18.01
C ILE A 133 -5.59 16.68 19.53
N TYR A 134 -4.46 16.15 20.00
CA TYR A 134 -4.12 16.10 21.42
C TYR A 134 -4.10 17.50 22.05
N ARG A 135 -3.45 18.47 21.41
CA ARG A 135 -3.39 19.86 21.90
C ARG A 135 -4.78 20.48 22.04
N GLN A 136 -5.62 20.36 21.01
CA GLN A 136 -6.98 20.91 21.05
C GLN A 136 -7.86 20.26 22.10
N VAL A 137 -7.76 18.94 22.27
CA VAL A 137 -8.52 18.23 23.33
C VAL A 137 -8.05 18.64 24.73
N SER A 138 -6.74 18.86 24.93
CA SER A 138 -6.20 19.32 26.22
C SER A 138 -6.60 20.75 26.58
N GLU A 139 -6.80 21.63 25.58
CA GLU A 139 -7.21 23.02 25.79
C GLU A 139 -8.69 23.15 26.17
N VAL A 140 -9.55 22.24 25.72
CA VAL A 140 -11.00 22.25 26.04
C VAL A 140 -11.31 21.59 27.39
N GLY A 141 -10.39 20.77 27.91
CA GLY A 141 -10.55 20.07 29.20
C GLY A 141 -10.20 20.88 30.44
N HIS A 142 -9.75 22.13 30.27
CA HIS A 142 -9.47 23.10 31.33
C HIS A 142 -10.50 24.22 31.33
#